data_AF-A0A9D2CJ31-F1
#
_entry.id   AF-A0A9D2CJ31-F1
#
_cell.length_a   1.000
_cell.length_b   1.000
_cell.length_c   1.000
_cell.angle_alpha   90.00
_cell.angle_beta   90.00
_cell.angle_gamma   90.00
#
_symmetry.space_group_name_H-M   'P 1'
#
loop_
_entity.id
_entity.type
_entity.pdbx_description
1 polymer ?
#
loop_
_entity_poly.entity_id
_entity_poly.type
_entity_poly.pdbx_seq_one_letter_code
_entity_poly.pdbx_strand_id
1 'polypeptide(L)'
;MKKILAVLLCGSLMMFAGCSAEQSSSSEPETEQSSSSQAEESSSQEEESSSAAEGEIDPAVQEMMDALAAYQPGTAGSSLKVYIAACGVLNYAEEYDSSMEDTLRSSVEAWMAQADETTLECLREGREAVGIAAAEILTESEESKALLADAGNPNKYETYHPEKYDEVVLVLHELLDGDSNN
;
A
#
# COMPACT_ATOMS: atom_id res chain seq x y z
N MET A 1 4.97 -40.38 17.26
CA MET A 1 5.08 -39.88 18.65
C MET A 1 4.47 -38.49 18.68
N LYS A 2 3.37 -38.30 19.41
CA LYS A 2 2.61 -37.03 19.48
C LYS A 2 3.37 -36.04 20.37
N LYS A 3 3.76 -34.88 19.82
CA LYS A 3 4.38 -33.80 20.57
C LYS A 3 3.27 -32.86 21.06
N ILE A 4 3.17 -32.72 22.39
CA ILE A 4 2.17 -31.87 23.07
C ILE A 4 2.69 -30.43 23.02
N LEU A 5 1.93 -29.55 22.38
CA LEU A 5 2.18 -28.11 22.33
C LEU A 5 1.58 -27.47 23.60
N ALA A 6 2.40 -26.81 24.41
CA ALA A 6 1.94 -26.00 25.53
C ALA A 6 1.94 -24.53 25.11
N VAL A 7 0.75 -23.97 24.90
CA VAL A 7 0.51 -22.54 24.68
C VAL A 7 0.46 -21.87 26.05
N LEU A 8 1.37 -20.91 26.30
CA LEU A 8 1.37 -20.10 27.51
C LEU A 8 1.08 -18.64 27.14
N LEU A 9 -0.20 -18.31 27.26
CA LEU A 9 -0.84 -17.02 27.00
C LEU A 9 -0.59 -16.11 28.22
N CYS A 10 0.27 -15.11 28.10
CA CYS A 10 0.40 -14.03 29.08
C CYS A 10 -0.08 -12.72 28.44
N GLY A 11 -1.37 -12.45 28.60
CA GLY A 11 -1.96 -11.15 28.31
C GLY A 11 -1.44 -10.09 29.29
N SER A 12 -0.97 -8.97 28.75
CA SER A 12 -0.72 -7.76 29.54
C SER A 12 -1.63 -6.66 29.00
N LEU A 13 -2.64 -6.36 29.80
CA LEU A 13 -3.58 -5.27 29.69
C LEU A 13 -2.86 -3.97 30.11
N MET A 14 -2.74 -2.97 29.23
CA MET A 14 -2.38 -1.61 29.60
C MET A 14 -3.49 -0.66 29.13
N MET A 15 -4.02 0.07 30.10
CA MET A 15 -5.22 0.89 30.06
C MET A 15 -5.02 2.20 29.27
N PHE A 16 -6.08 2.63 28.59
CA PHE A 16 -6.22 3.96 27.98
C PHE A 16 -6.39 5.09 29.02
N ALA A 17 -5.75 6.23 28.76
CA ALA A 17 -6.12 7.58 29.21
C ALA A 17 -5.56 8.54 28.16
N GLY A 18 -6.21 9.58 27.62
CA GLY A 18 -7.53 10.19 27.78
C GLY A 18 -7.50 11.56 27.07
N CYS A 19 -8.65 11.98 26.49
CA CYS A 19 -9.07 13.33 26.03
C CYS A 19 -8.24 14.06 24.95
N SER A 20 -8.76 14.27 23.72
CA SER A 20 -9.79 15.27 23.27
C SER A 20 -9.37 16.73 23.48
N ALA A 21 -9.61 17.70 22.60
CA ALA A 21 -9.95 17.82 21.17
C ALA A 21 -9.78 19.32 20.81
N GLU A 22 -9.54 19.61 19.53
CA GLU A 22 -9.98 20.78 18.74
C GLU A 22 -9.87 22.23 19.29
N GLN A 23 -9.22 23.10 18.52
CA GLN A 23 -9.97 24.07 17.69
C GLN A 23 -9.05 24.76 16.65
N SER A 24 -9.49 24.68 15.40
CA SER A 24 -8.99 25.42 14.24
C SER A 24 -9.53 26.86 14.19
N SER A 25 -9.05 27.59 13.18
CA SER A 25 -9.65 28.77 12.52
C SER A 25 -9.22 30.12 13.09
N SER A 26 -9.02 31.18 12.33
CA SER A 26 -8.81 31.50 10.91
C SER A 26 -8.72 33.04 10.92
N SER A 27 -7.81 33.64 10.14
CA SER A 27 -7.81 35.09 9.96
C SER A 27 -7.36 35.41 8.54
N GLU A 28 -8.34 35.87 7.74
CA GLU A 28 -8.38 37.06 6.83
C GLU A 28 -7.09 37.53 6.11
N PRO A 29 -7.15 38.43 5.09
CA PRO A 29 -8.17 38.74 4.09
C PRO A 29 -7.61 38.94 2.65
N GLU A 30 -8.54 39.09 1.69
CA GLU A 30 -8.59 40.00 0.52
C GLU A 30 -7.42 40.27 -0.46
N THR A 31 -7.87 40.58 -1.69
CA THR A 31 -7.40 41.64 -2.63
C THR A 31 -6.55 41.24 -3.86
N GLU A 32 -7.27 41.18 -4.99
CA GLU A 32 -7.04 41.93 -6.25
C GLU A 32 -5.80 41.72 -7.15
N GLN A 33 -6.12 41.31 -8.39
CA GLN A 33 -5.91 42.06 -9.63
C GLN A 33 -4.46 42.38 -10.06
N SER A 34 -4.00 41.79 -11.17
CA SER A 34 -3.76 42.50 -12.44
C SER A 34 -2.98 41.67 -13.49
N SER A 35 -3.53 41.66 -14.69
CA SER A 35 -2.90 41.86 -16.02
C SER A 35 -1.46 41.40 -16.31
N SER A 36 -1.40 40.44 -17.25
CA SER A 36 -0.88 40.57 -18.63
C SER A 36 0.57 41.05 -18.89
N SER A 37 1.38 40.15 -19.50
CA SER A 37 1.88 40.23 -20.89
C SER A 37 3.40 40.00 -21.07
N GLN A 38 3.71 39.13 -22.05
CA GLN A 38 4.88 39.14 -22.98
C GLN A 38 6.30 38.97 -22.39
N ALA A 39 7.31 38.38 -23.04
CA ALA A 39 7.50 37.75 -24.34
C ALA A 39 8.98 37.29 -24.42
N GLU A 40 9.21 36.15 -25.09
CA GLU A 40 10.38 35.76 -25.93
C GLU A 40 11.80 35.50 -25.36
N GLU A 41 12.29 34.32 -25.78
CA GLU A 41 13.64 33.93 -26.24
C GLU A 41 14.89 34.15 -25.37
N SER A 42 15.63 33.08 -25.05
CA SER A 42 16.63 32.48 -25.97
C SER A 42 17.59 31.50 -25.24
N SER A 43 17.94 30.44 -25.97
CA SER A 43 19.19 29.65 -25.92
C SER A 43 19.59 28.84 -24.69
N SER A 44 19.48 27.52 -24.88
CA SER A 44 20.59 26.57 -24.88
C SER A 44 21.32 26.32 -23.56
N GLN A 45 21.00 25.20 -22.92
CA GLN A 45 22.03 24.29 -22.44
C GLN A 45 21.47 22.87 -22.33
N GLU A 46 22.14 21.95 -23.03
CA GLU A 46 22.08 20.51 -22.82
C GLU A 46 22.56 20.24 -21.40
N GLU A 47 21.62 20.09 -20.48
CA GLU A 47 21.84 19.34 -19.26
C GLU A 47 21.22 17.97 -19.52
N GLU A 48 22.09 17.00 -19.83
CA GLU A 48 21.82 15.58 -19.58
C GLU A 48 21.77 15.40 -18.05
N SER A 49 20.75 16.02 -17.44
CA SER A 49 20.41 15.83 -16.05
C SER A 49 19.70 14.49 -16.00
N SER A 50 20.41 13.51 -15.45
CA SER A 50 19.83 12.28 -14.95
C SER A 50 18.81 12.66 -13.86
N SER A 51 17.61 13.09 -14.24
CA SER A 51 16.49 13.18 -13.32
C SER A 51 16.12 11.74 -13.00
N ALA A 52 16.64 11.27 -11.86
CA ALA A 52 16.22 10.04 -11.21
C ALA A 52 14.69 9.95 -11.31
N ALA A 53 14.21 8.81 -11.81
CA ALA A 53 12.86 8.54 -12.23
C ALA A 53 11.78 9.23 -11.36
N GLU A 54 11.30 10.39 -11.78
CA GLU A 54 9.92 10.80 -11.49
C GLU A 54 9.04 10.09 -12.53
N GLY A 55 9.00 8.76 -12.44
CA GLY A 55 8.08 7.95 -13.22
C GLY A 55 6.66 8.24 -12.71
N GLU A 56 5.74 8.57 -13.62
CA GLU A 56 4.32 8.66 -13.29
C GLU A 56 3.84 7.30 -12.75
N ILE A 57 3.38 7.28 -11.50
CA ILE A 57 2.84 6.06 -10.88
C ILE A 57 1.37 5.94 -11.32
N ASP A 58 1.02 4.77 -11.88
CA ASP A 58 -0.38 4.46 -12.17
C ASP A 58 -1.25 4.57 -10.90
N PRO A 59 -2.40 5.28 -10.93
CA PRO A 59 -3.22 5.51 -9.74
C PRO A 59 -3.72 4.24 -9.05
N ALA A 60 -4.00 3.15 -9.80
CA ALA A 60 -4.46 1.91 -9.21
C ALA A 60 -3.29 1.18 -8.52
N VAL A 61 -2.09 1.25 -9.10
CA VAL A 61 -0.86 0.76 -8.45
C VAL A 61 -0.53 1.56 -7.19
N GLN A 62 -0.66 2.89 -7.24
CA GLN A 62 -0.47 3.77 -6.07
C GLN A 62 -1.40 3.34 -4.92
N GLU A 63 -2.70 3.16 -5.19
CA GLU A 63 -3.67 2.76 -4.17
C GLU A 63 -3.31 1.40 -3.54
N MET A 64 -2.90 0.42 -4.36
CA MET A 64 -2.46 -0.89 -3.88
C MET A 64 -1.22 -0.77 -2.98
N MET A 65 -0.20 -0.04 -3.43
CA MET A 65 1.05 0.13 -2.68
C MET A 65 0.84 0.91 -1.38
N ASP A 66 -0.03 1.92 -1.38
CA ASP A 66 -0.38 2.67 -0.17
C ASP A 66 -1.14 1.81 0.84
N ALA A 67 -2.01 0.92 0.37
CA ALA A 67 -2.70 -0.05 1.24
C ALA A 67 -1.69 -1.03 1.88
N LEU A 68 -0.72 -1.53 1.11
CA LEU A 68 0.36 -2.37 1.61
C LEU A 68 1.23 -1.61 2.63
N ALA A 69 1.62 -0.37 2.34
CA ALA A 69 2.47 0.45 3.19
C ALA A 69 1.82 0.84 4.53
N ALA A 70 0.49 0.94 4.56
CA ALA A 70 -0.27 1.20 5.78
C ALA A 70 -0.17 0.05 6.80
N TYR A 71 0.17 -1.17 6.36
CA TYR A 71 0.41 -2.31 7.22
C TYR A 71 1.85 -2.32 7.75
N GLN A 72 1.97 -2.20 9.07
CA GLN A 72 3.24 -2.30 9.79
C GLN A 72 3.17 -3.44 10.81
N PRO A 73 3.94 -4.52 10.63
CA PRO A 73 3.97 -5.66 11.55
C PRO A 73 4.24 -5.24 13.00
N GLY A 74 3.57 -5.89 13.96
CA GLY A 74 3.78 -5.65 15.39
C GLY A 74 3.22 -4.32 15.94
N THR A 75 2.57 -3.50 15.10
CA THR A 75 1.96 -2.23 15.53
C THR A 75 0.50 -2.41 15.96
N ALA A 76 -0.04 -1.40 16.66
CA ALA A 76 -1.44 -1.38 17.05
C ALA A 76 -2.35 -1.39 15.81
N GLY A 77 -3.37 -2.26 15.85
CA GLY A 77 -4.31 -2.43 14.74
C GLY A 77 -3.75 -3.20 13.54
N SER A 78 -2.52 -3.73 13.62
CA SER A 78 -1.90 -4.55 12.56
C SER A 78 -2.77 -5.75 12.15
N SER A 79 -3.54 -6.32 13.09
CA SER A 79 -4.48 -7.42 12.83
C SER A 79 -5.61 -7.05 11.87
N LEU A 80 -6.04 -5.79 11.81
CA LEU A 80 -7.05 -5.32 10.85
C LEU A 80 -6.38 -4.74 9.60
N LYS A 81 -5.26 -4.02 9.78
CA LYS A 81 -4.51 -3.42 8.67
C LYS A 81 -3.98 -4.46 7.68
N VAL A 82 -3.64 -5.67 8.13
CA VAL A 82 -3.22 -6.75 7.21
C VAL A 82 -4.34 -7.16 6.24
N TYR A 83 -5.60 -7.13 6.68
CA TYR A 83 -6.74 -7.39 5.79
C TYR A 83 -6.99 -6.22 4.84
N ILE A 84 -6.77 -4.99 5.28
CA ILE A 84 -6.83 -3.81 4.39
C ILE A 84 -5.77 -3.90 3.30
N ALA A 85 -4.53 -4.24 3.67
CA ALA A 85 -3.42 -4.44 2.75
C ALA A 85 -3.72 -5.57 1.75
N ALA A 86 -4.19 -6.73 2.23
CA ALA A 86 -4.60 -7.85 1.38
C ALA A 86 -5.72 -7.47 0.39
N CYS A 87 -6.72 -6.72 0.86
CA CYS A 87 -7.77 -6.19 -0.02
C CYS A 87 -7.26 -5.21 -1.06
N GLY A 88 -6.27 -4.39 -0.74
CA GLY A 88 -5.63 -3.49 -1.71
C GLY A 88 -5.07 -4.27 -2.91
N VAL A 89 -4.35 -5.36 -2.63
CA VAL A 89 -3.80 -6.25 -3.67
C VAL A 89 -4.92 -6.96 -4.43
N LEU A 90 -5.92 -7.51 -3.74
CA LEU A 90 -7.06 -8.20 -4.37
C LEU A 90 -7.88 -7.26 -5.26
N ASN A 91 -8.12 -6.02 -4.83
CA ASN A 91 -8.82 -5.00 -5.61
C ASN A 91 -8.07 -4.67 -6.89
N TYR A 92 -6.75 -4.46 -6.81
CA TYR A 92 -5.92 -4.21 -7.99
C TYR A 92 -5.89 -5.43 -8.92
N ALA A 93 -5.71 -6.62 -8.35
CA ALA A 93 -5.67 -7.87 -9.10
C ALA A 93 -6.95 -8.12 -9.90
N GLU A 94 -8.12 -7.72 -9.40
CA GLU A 94 -9.36 -7.92 -10.16
C GLU A 94 -9.42 -7.10 -11.47
N GLU A 95 -8.78 -5.93 -11.49
CA GLU A 95 -8.65 -5.08 -12.69
C GLU A 95 -7.45 -5.46 -13.56
N TYR A 96 -6.49 -6.21 -13.00
CA TYR A 96 -5.25 -6.58 -13.67
C TYR A 96 -5.45 -7.52 -14.86
N ASP A 97 -4.63 -7.31 -15.89
CA ASP A 97 -4.44 -8.16 -17.05
C ASP A 97 -2.95 -8.23 -17.36
N SER A 98 -2.47 -9.38 -17.83
CA SER A 98 -1.04 -9.58 -18.15
C SER A 98 -0.42 -8.54 -19.10
N SER A 99 -1.21 -7.88 -19.95
CA SER A 99 -0.73 -6.77 -20.79
C SER A 99 -0.35 -5.51 -20.01
N MET A 100 -0.71 -5.43 -18.73
CA MET A 100 -0.39 -4.33 -17.81
C MET A 100 0.89 -4.57 -17.00
N GLU A 101 1.57 -5.71 -17.16
CA GLU A 101 2.73 -6.07 -16.34
C GLU A 101 3.83 -5.00 -16.34
N ASP A 102 4.16 -4.44 -17.52
CA ASP A 102 5.17 -3.38 -17.64
C ASP A 102 4.77 -2.12 -16.85
N THR A 103 3.48 -1.76 -16.86
CA THR A 103 2.94 -0.64 -16.08
C THR A 103 3.02 -0.94 -14.58
N LEU A 104 2.66 -2.16 -14.16
CA LEU A 104 2.76 -2.60 -12.77
C LEU A 104 4.21 -2.51 -12.28
N ARG A 105 5.16 -3.09 -13.02
CA ARG A 105 6.58 -3.09 -12.65
C ARG A 105 7.12 -1.68 -12.52
N SER A 106 6.99 -0.87 -13.57
CA SER A 106 7.51 0.50 -13.58
C SER A 106 6.89 1.38 -12.50
N SER A 107 5.58 1.25 -12.24
CA SER A 107 4.89 2.02 -11.20
C SER A 107 5.29 1.59 -9.79
N VAL A 108 5.45 0.29 -9.53
CA VAL A 108 5.92 -0.21 -8.22
C VAL A 108 7.36 0.21 -7.97
N GLU A 109 8.24 0.13 -8.96
CA GLU A 109 9.61 0.61 -8.86
C GLU A 109 9.67 2.12 -8.58
N ALA A 110 8.87 2.92 -9.29
CA ALA A 110 8.76 4.36 -9.06
C ALA A 110 8.20 4.69 -7.67
N TRP A 111 7.24 3.91 -7.17
CA TRP A 111 6.72 4.03 -5.81
C TRP A 111 7.79 3.68 -4.77
N MET A 112 8.49 2.56 -4.95
CA MET A 112 9.55 2.11 -4.05
C MET A 112 10.73 3.09 -3.99
N ALA A 113 11.06 3.76 -5.09
CA ALA A 113 12.10 4.79 -5.13
C ALA A 113 11.74 6.03 -4.28
N GLN A 114 10.45 6.26 -4.00
CA GLN A 114 9.96 7.36 -3.16
C GLN A 114 9.73 6.96 -1.70
N ALA A 115 9.58 5.65 -1.43
CA ALA A 115 9.35 5.13 -0.09
C ALA A 115 10.63 5.20 0.76
N ASP A 116 10.47 5.43 2.06
CA ASP A 116 11.58 5.33 3.01
C ASP A 116 11.92 3.87 3.33
N GLU A 117 13.16 3.62 3.79
CA GLU A 117 13.64 2.27 4.08
C GLU A 117 12.80 1.53 5.14
N THR A 118 12.21 2.24 6.10
CA THR A 118 11.36 1.60 7.13
C THR A 118 10.09 1.05 6.49
N THR A 119 9.50 1.81 5.57
CA THR A 119 8.34 1.38 4.80
C THR A 119 8.68 0.18 3.91
N LEU A 120 9.82 0.21 3.20
CA LEU A 120 10.27 -0.91 2.39
C LEU A 120 10.53 -2.18 3.21
N GLU A 121 11.14 -2.06 4.39
CA GLU A 121 11.35 -3.20 5.28
C GLU A 121 10.03 -3.77 5.80
N CYS A 122 9.09 -2.90 6.21
CA CYS A 122 7.75 -3.35 6.62
C CYS A 122 7.02 -4.11 5.50
N LEU A 123 7.17 -3.68 4.24
CA LEU A 123 6.63 -4.39 3.09
C LEU A 123 7.25 -5.78 2.95
N ARG A 124 8.58 -5.92 3.08
CA ARG A 124 9.29 -7.21 3.00
C ARG A 124 8.90 -8.15 4.14
N GLU A 125 8.91 -7.67 5.37
CA GLU A 125 8.53 -8.47 6.55
C GLU A 125 7.04 -8.87 6.52
N GLY A 126 6.19 -8.00 5.97
CA GLY A 126 4.74 -8.16 5.99
C GLY A 126 4.17 -9.11 4.94
N ARG A 127 4.94 -9.52 3.92
CA ARG A 127 4.40 -10.24 2.75
C ARG A 127 3.68 -11.53 3.08
N GLU A 128 4.26 -12.37 3.95
CA GLU A 128 3.64 -13.64 4.34
C GLU A 128 2.29 -13.41 5.02
N ALA A 129 2.21 -12.42 5.91
CA ALA A 129 0.98 -12.10 6.62
C ALA A 129 -0.11 -11.57 5.67
N VAL A 130 0.26 -10.72 4.71
CA VAL A 130 -0.65 -10.24 3.66
C VAL A 130 -1.14 -11.40 2.79
N GLY A 131 -0.25 -12.34 2.43
CA GLY A 131 -0.60 -13.53 1.67
C GLY A 131 -1.59 -14.44 2.40
N ILE A 132 -1.38 -14.66 3.70
CA ILE A 132 -2.32 -15.42 4.54
C ILE A 132 -3.68 -14.72 4.60
N ALA A 133 -3.71 -13.42 4.86
CA ALA A 133 -4.96 -12.66 4.92
C ALA A 133 -5.71 -12.66 3.58
N ALA A 134 -5.00 -12.53 2.45
CA ALA A 134 -5.60 -12.64 1.12
C ALA A 134 -6.22 -14.02 0.90
N ALA A 135 -5.50 -15.10 1.25
CA ALA A 135 -6.01 -16.45 1.15
C ALA A 135 -7.29 -16.65 2.00
N GLU A 136 -7.34 -16.10 3.21
CA GLU A 136 -8.53 -16.14 4.07
C GLU A 136 -9.71 -15.35 3.50
N ILE A 137 -9.46 -14.18 2.89
CA ILE A 137 -10.48 -13.41 2.18
C ILE A 137 -11.05 -14.23 1.01
N LEU A 138 -10.19 -14.88 0.23
CA LEU A 138 -10.57 -15.73 -0.90
C LEU A 138 -11.40 -16.96 -0.51
N THR A 139 -11.36 -17.39 0.77
CA THR A 139 -12.26 -18.45 1.25
C THR A 139 -13.72 -17.99 1.45
N GLU A 140 -13.96 -16.68 1.44
CA GLU A 140 -15.26 -16.05 1.75
C GLU A 140 -15.85 -16.47 3.10
N SER A 141 -15.00 -16.86 4.06
CA SER A 141 -15.44 -17.24 5.40
C SER A 141 -16.15 -16.10 6.12
N GLU A 142 -17.07 -16.44 7.03
CA GLU A 142 -17.74 -15.44 7.87
C GLU A 142 -16.76 -14.69 8.80
N GLU A 143 -15.64 -15.34 9.16
CA GLU A 143 -14.58 -14.73 9.97
C GLU A 143 -13.84 -13.64 9.19
N SER A 144 -13.37 -13.93 7.97
CA SER A 144 -12.71 -12.93 7.12
C SER A 144 -13.65 -11.78 6.76
N LYS A 145 -14.93 -12.05 6.49
CA LYS A 145 -15.95 -11.01 6.29
C LYS A 145 -16.16 -10.12 7.52
N ALA A 146 -16.17 -10.70 8.72
CA ALA A 146 -16.31 -9.93 9.96
C ALA A 146 -15.09 -9.03 10.20
N LEU A 147 -13.88 -9.55 10.00
CA LEU A 147 -12.64 -8.78 10.13
C LEU A 147 -12.58 -7.62 9.12
N LEU A 148 -13.02 -7.86 7.88
CA LEU A 148 -13.15 -6.80 6.89
C LEU A 148 -14.19 -5.75 7.29
N ALA A 149 -15.34 -6.16 7.81
CA ALA A 149 -16.35 -5.22 8.31
C ALA A 149 -15.80 -4.34 9.44
N ASP A 150 -15.07 -4.93 10.39
CA ASP A 150 -14.40 -4.20 11.48
C ASP A 150 -13.30 -3.27 10.97
N ALA A 151 -12.64 -3.64 9.87
CA ALA A 151 -11.63 -2.83 9.19
C ALA A 151 -12.22 -1.70 8.31
N GLY A 152 -13.54 -1.58 8.21
CA GLY A 152 -14.24 -0.59 7.38
C GLY A 152 -14.59 -1.06 5.96
N ASN A 153 -14.32 -2.34 5.65
CA ASN A 153 -14.60 -3.04 4.41
C ASN A 153 -14.10 -2.33 3.13
N PRO A 154 -12.80 -2.44 2.80
CA PRO A 154 -12.22 -1.84 1.60
C PRO A 154 -12.51 -2.63 0.30
N ASN A 155 -13.34 -3.69 0.33
CA ASN A 155 -13.64 -4.46 -0.87
C ASN A 155 -14.36 -3.60 -1.92
N LYS A 156 -13.83 -3.62 -3.15
CA LYS A 156 -14.51 -3.04 -4.32
C LYS A 156 -15.39 -4.06 -5.05
N TYR A 157 -15.14 -5.35 -4.85
CA TYR A 157 -15.81 -6.46 -5.54
C TYR A 157 -16.46 -7.42 -4.54
N GLU A 158 -17.52 -8.10 -4.98
CA GLU A 158 -18.20 -9.11 -4.16
C GLU A 158 -17.37 -10.39 -4.01
N THR A 159 -16.62 -10.74 -5.06
CA THR A 159 -15.80 -11.95 -5.17
C THR A 159 -14.51 -11.62 -5.91
N TYR A 160 -13.44 -12.36 -5.65
CA TYR A 160 -12.14 -12.20 -6.30
C TYR A 160 -11.69 -13.48 -7.00
N HIS A 161 -10.85 -13.33 -8.02
CA HIS A 161 -10.24 -14.43 -8.76
C HIS A 161 -8.83 -14.76 -8.22
N PRO A 162 -8.61 -15.94 -7.60
CA PRO A 162 -7.31 -16.32 -7.05
C PRO A 162 -6.17 -16.27 -8.07
N GLU A 163 -6.43 -16.66 -9.32
CA GLU A 163 -5.44 -16.67 -10.39
C GLU A 163 -4.89 -15.27 -10.72
N LYS A 164 -5.73 -14.24 -10.68
CA LYS A 164 -5.29 -12.86 -10.91
C LYS A 164 -4.45 -12.33 -9.75
N TYR A 165 -4.82 -12.71 -8.53
CA TYR A 165 -4.04 -12.39 -7.34
C TYR A 165 -2.63 -12.99 -7.41
N ASP A 166 -2.54 -14.28 -7.78
CA ASP A 166 -1.26 -14.98 -7.91
C ASP A 166 -0.34 -14.30 -8.94
N GLU A 167 -0.88 -13.84 -10.08
CA GLU A 167 -0.11 -13.10 -11.11
C GLU A 167 0.48 -11.79 -10.58
N VAL A 168 -0.33 -10.97 -9.90
CA VAL A 168 0.15 -9.70 -9.32
C VAL A 168 1.18 -9.92 -8.23
N VAL A 169 0.94 -10.87 -7.33
CA VAL A 169 1.85 -11.15 -6.20
C VAL A 169 3.19 -11.70 -6.68
N LEU A 170 3.21 -12.49 -7.75
CA LEU A 170 4.45 -12.93 -8.38
C LEU A 170 5.33 -11.72 -8.75
N VAL A 171 4.77 -10.75 -9.47
CA VAL A 171 5.47 -9.53 -9.89
C VAL A 171 5.94 -8.72 -8.68
N LEU A 172 5.06 -8.51 -7.67
CA LEU A 172 5.42 -7.79 -6.46
C LEU A 172 6.57 -8.45 -5.69
N HIS A 173 6.57 -9.78 -5.59
CA HIS A 173 7.62 -10.52 -4.90
C HIS A 173 8.97 -10.39 -5.62
N GLU A 174 8.97 -10.53 -6.95
CA GLU A 174 10.19 -10.34 -7.76
C GLU A 174 10.80 -8.96 -7.56
N LEU A 175 9.98 -7.90 -7.55
CA LEU A 175 10.44 -6.52 -7.38
C LEU A 175 10.96 -6.26 -5.96
N LEU A 176 10.24 -6.73 -4.94
CA LEU A 176 10.57 -6.46 -3.54
C LEU A 176 11.77 -7.27 -3.03
N ASP A 177 12.04 -8.46 -3.60
CA ASP A 177 13.24 -9.26 -3.30
C ASP A 177 14.51 -8.65 -3.94
N GLY A 178 14.32 -7.74 -4.90
CA GLY A 178 15.39 -7.22 -5.75
C GLY A 178 15.96 -8.31 -6.64
N ASP A 179 16.58 -7.90 -7.75
CA ASP A 179 17.42 -8.79 -8.54
C ASP A 179 18.58 -9.27 -7.64
N SER A 180 18.39 -10.39 -6.93
CA SER A 180 19.40 -11.03 -6.08
C SER A 180 20.59 -11.59 -6.88
N ASN A 181 20.74 -11.18 -8.14
CA ASN A 181 21.84 -11.49 -9.04
C ASN A 181 22.63 -10.21 -9.37
N ASN A 182 23.48 -9.77 -8.45
CA ASN A 182 24.68 -9.02 -8.82
C ASN A 182 25.92 -9.55 -8.09
#